data_AF-A0A0E2BE31-F1
#
_entry.id   AF-A0A0E2BE31-F1
#
_cell.length_a   1.000
_cell.length_b   1.000
_cell.length_c   1.000
_cell.angle_alpha   90.00
_cell.angle_beta   90.00
_cell.angle_gamma   90.00
#
_symmetry.space_group_name_H-M   'P 1'
#
loop_
_entity.id
_entity.type
_entity.pdbx_description
1 polymer ?
#
loop_
_entity_poly.entity_id
_entity_poly.type
_entity_poly.pdbx_seq_one_letter_code
_entity_poly.pdbx_strand_id
1 'polypeptide(L)'
;MKPSLNAIYGYSYQQQMSLMLLVLMDIERIIESIEIEPNDAGNFDDLKVQINGLSVFFQMKDSDSITLNNLKIEDGKVAINGNIHSLPQGASILSFKKIHLNCNSKILGFPSFQEKGLYILSLSREQIFERIENAYKRDKTRIYQIISFFERCLDSRINKIEQKDLPLIEIFETKLIEETITISRIQLNVDNILVIEGRPGIGKSHFVNSIVDDYKNNVLYRFWISNQDKFYSERLKYDNFIFNISKEIFRDYAYHSESDIIDRLHKENKAFIVDGFDHVENYNVTE
;
A
#
# COMPACT_ATOMS: atom_id res chain seq x y z
N MET A 1 -10.49 13.81 -15.56
CA MET A 1 -11.06 14.58 -14.44
C MET A 1 -10.36 14.07 -13.17
N LYS A 2 -9.75 14.92 -12.34
CA LYS A 2 -9.17 14.46 -11.06
C LYS A 2 -10.34 14.25 -10.07
N PRO A 3 -10.59 13.04 -9.55
CA PRO A 3 -11.62 12.86 -8.53
C PRO A 3 -11.28 13.73 -7.32
N SER A 4 -12.28 14.41 -6.75
CA SER A 4 -12.07 15.21 -5.54
C SER A 4 -12.01 14.29 -4.32
N LEU A 5 -11.14 14.56 -3.35
CA LEU A 5 -11.17 13.83 -2.05
C LEU A 5 -12.54 13.95 -1.37
N ASN A 6 -13.26 15.04 -1.65
CA ASN A 6 -14.61 15.25 -1.17
C ASN A 6 -15.62 14.21 -1.67
N ALA A 7 -15.33 13.49 -2.76
CA ALA A 7 -16.18 12.41 -3.25
C ALA A 7 -16.33 11.29 -2.21
N ILE A 8 -15.31 11.05 -1.37
CA ILE A 8 -15.35 10.05 -0.31
C ILE A 8 -16.47 10.38 0.69
N TYR A 9 -16.74 11.65 1.00
CA TYR A 9 -17.85 12.02 1.89
C TYR A 9 -19.23 11.65 1.34
N GLY A 10 -19.36 11.56 0.01
CA GLY A 10 -20.60 11.14 -0.66
C GLY A 10 -20.86 9.63 -0.63
N TYR A 11 -19.86 8.82 -0.26
CA TYR A 11 -20.00 7.37 -0.21
C TYR A 11 -20.90 6.90 0.95
N SER A 12 -21.59 5.79 0.74
CA SER A 12 -22.23 5.05 1.84
C SER A 12 -21.17 4.54 2.82
N TYR A 13 -21.57 4.22 4.06
CA TYR A 13 -20.64 3.65 5.04
C TYR A 13 -19.95 2.38 4.51
N GLN A 14 -20.72 1.53 3.82
CA GLN A 14 -20.20 0.31 3.18
C GLN A 14 -19.15 0.65 2.12
N GLN A 15 -19.45 1.58 1.22
CA GLN A 15 -18.50 2.02 0.18
C GLN A 15 -17.22 2.63 0.77
N GLN A 16 -17.31 3.39 1.86
CA GLN A 16 -16.13 3.94 2.53
C GLN A 16 -15.27 2.85 3.17
N MET A 17 -15.90 1.86 3.82
CA MET A 17 -15.20 0.71 4.38
C MET A 17 -14.56 -0.15 3.28
N SER A 18 -15.25 -0.37 2.16
CA SER A 18 -14.68 -1.06 0.98
C SER A 18 -13.46 -0.31 0.44
N LEU A 19 -13.55 1.02 0.28
CA LEU A 19 -12.42 1.84 -0.14
C LEU A 19 -11.26 1.76 0.87
N MET A 20 -11.54 1.82 2.18
CA MET A 20 -10.51 1.68 3.21
C MET A 20 -9.75 0.36 3.10
N LEU A 21 -10.46 -0.75 2.89
CA LEU A 21 -9.85 -2.06 2.69
C LEU A 21 -9.04 -2.11 1.39
N LEU A 22 -9.53 -1.50 0.32
CA LEU A 22 -8.80 -1.36 -0.93
C LEU A 22 -7.51 -0.54 -0.74
N VAL A 23 -7.54 0.48 0.10
CA VAL A 23 -6.35 1.25 0.47
C VAL A 23 -5.35 0.39 1.23
N LEU A 24 -5.79 -0.40 2.21
CA LEU A 24 -4.90 -1.34 2.89
C LEU A 24 -4.29 -2.36 1.91
N MET A 25 -5.09 -2.82 0.96
CA MET A 25 -4.67 -3.73 -0.11
C MET A 25 -3.61 -3.08 -1.03
N ASP A 26 -3.74 -1.81 -1.36
CA ASP A 26 -2.74 -1.08 -2.17
C ASP A 26 -1.45 -0.79 -1.40
N ILE A 27 -1.58 -0.38 -0.13
CA ILE A 27 -0.46 0.05 0.69
C ILE A 27 0.41 -1.11 1.14
N GLU A 28 -0.20 -2.14 1.72
CA GLU A 28 0.53 -3.25 2.36
C GLU A 28 0.72 -4.45 1.43
N ARG A 29 -0.09 -4.54 0.35
CA ARG A 29 -0.05 -5.66 -0.61
C ARG A 29 -0.13 -7.05 0.05
N ILE A 30 -0.77 -7.15 1.22
CA ILE A 30 -1.06 -8.42 1.91
C ILE A 30 -2.47 -8.95 1.63
N ILE A 31 -3.39 -8.07 1.23
CA ILE A 31 -4.77 -8.45 0.89
C ILE A 31 -4.77 -9.01 -0.53
N GLU A 32 -5.22 -10.23 -0.69
CA GLU A 32 -5.22 -10.97 -1.96
C GLU A 32 -6.42 -10.56 -2.83
N SER A 33 -7.59 -10.42 -2.20
CA SER A 33 -8.81 -9.97 -2.88
C SER A 33 -9.83 -9.37 -1.93
N ILE A 34 -10.66 -8.47 -2.46
CA ILE A 34 -11.86 -7.93 -1.82
C ILE A 34 -13.06 -8.29 -2.69
N GLU A 35 -14.09 -8.85 -2.08
CA GLU A 35 -15.36 -9.20 -2.72
C GLU A 35 -16.49 -8.44 -2.03
N ILE A 36 -17.23 -7.65 -2.80
CA ILE A 36 -18.41 -6.87 -2.39
C ILE A 36 -19.64 -7.70 -2.66
N GLU A 37 -20.52 -7.83 -1.67
CA GLU A 37 -21.74 -8.65 -1.78
C GLU A 37 -21.47 -10.12 -2.18
N PRO A 38 -20.58 -10.83 -1.46
CA PRO A 38 -20.31 -12.25 -1.72
C PRO A 38 -21.54 -13.12 -1.48
N ASN A 39 -21.80 -14.04 -2.42
CA ASN A 39 -22.96 -14.94 -2.33
C ASN A 39 -22.81 -16.08 -1.29
N ASP A 40 -21.61 -16.31 -0.75
CA ASP A 40 -21.29 -17.47 0.09
C ASP A 40 -21.15 -17.16 1.58
N ALA A 41 -21.48 -15.94 2.01
CA ALA A 41 -21.22 -15.46 3.38
C ALA A 41 -22.44 -15.48 4.31
N GLY A 42 -23.57 -16.04 3.88
CA GLY A 42 -24.80 -16.07 4.67
C GLY A 42 -25.30 -14.65 4.94
N ASN A 43 -25.28 -14.22 6.20
CA ASN A 43 -25.69 -12.87 6.61
C ASN A 43 -24.51 -11.95 6.97
N PHE A 44 -23.27 -12.31 6.59
CA PHE A 44 -22.07 -11.46 6.66
C PHE A 44 -21.60 -11.16 5.24
N ASP A 45 -22.53 -10.72 4.42
CA ASP A 45 -22.45 -10.60 2.97
C ASP A 45 -22.18 -9.16 2.53
N ASP A 46 -21.82 -8.23 3.41
CA ASP A 46 -21.50 -6.86 2.95
C ASP A 46 -20.14 -6.81 2.24
N LEU A 47 -19.13 -7.52 2.79
CA LEU A 47 -17.81 -7.71 2.19
C LEU A 47 -17.14 -9.01 2.64
N LYS A 48 -16.28 -9.54 1.78
CA LYS A 48 -15.33 -10.62 2.09
C LYS A 48 -13.94 -10.22 1.63
N VAL A 49 -12.95 -10.50 2.46
CA VAL A 49 -11.54 -10.20 2.20
C VAL A 49 -10.73 -11.49 2.35
N GLN A 50 -9.83 -11.75 1.40
CA GLN A 50 -8.85 -12.83 1.49
C GLN A 50 -7.49 -12.27 1.87
N ILE A 51 -6.89 -12.80 2.92
CA ILE A 51 -5.59 -12.36 3.45
C ILE A 51 -4.81 -13.59 3.92
N ASN A 52 -3.65 -13.85 3.33
CA ASN A 52 -2.79 -15.00 3.66
C ASN A 52 -3.57 -16.33 3.66
N GLY A 53 -4.45 -16.53 2.67
CA GLY A 53 -5.33 -17.70 2.56
C GLY A 53 -6.47 -17.79 3.58
N LEU A 54 -6.68 -16.77 4.43
CA LEU A 54 -7.78 -16.71 5.39
C LEU A 54 -8.90 -15.79 4.87
N SER A 55 -10.14 -16.25 5.03
CA SER A 55 -11.34 -15.47 4.73
C SER A 55 -11.78 -14.64 5.93
N VAL A 56 -11.96 -13.34 5.70
CA VAL A 56 -12.50 -12.38 6.66
C VAL A 56 -13.81 -11.82 6.10
N PHE A 57 -14.90 -12.00 6.84
CA PHE A 57 -16.24 -11.60 6.41
C PHE A 57 -16.73 -10.41 7.22
N PHE A 58 -17.40 -9.47 6.56
CA PHE A 58 -17.88 -8.23 7.18
C PHE A 58 -19.39 -8.15 7.10
N GLN A 59 -19.97 -7.74 8.21
CA GLN A 59 -21.29 -7.15 8.26
C GLN A 59 -21.16 -5.71 8.77
N MET A 60 -21.81 -4.76 8.12
CA MET A 60 -21.73 -3.34 8.38
C MET A 60 -23.08 -2.80 8.81
N LYS A 61 -23.07 -1.93 9.82
CA LYS A 61 -24.27 -1.29 10.35
C LYS A 61 -24.07 0.22 10.39
N ASP A 62 -24.83 0.91 9.53
CA ASP A 62 -24.95 2.36 9.49
C ASP A 62 -26.22 2.79 10.25
N SER A 63 -26.19 2.66 11.58
CA SER A 63 -27.30 3.08 12.42
C SER A 63 -26.80 3.60 13.76
N ASP A 64 -27.27 4.80 14.12
CA ASP A 64 -26.89 5.47 15.37
C ASP A 64 -27.66 4.94 16.59
N SER A 65 -28.62 4.01 16.41
CA SER A 65 -29.48 3.48 17.48
C SER A 65 -28.99 2.16 18.08
N ILE A 66 -27.96 1.54 17.51
CA ILE A 66 -27.45 0.24 17.95
C ILE A 66 -26.34 0.46 18.98
N THR A 67 -26.44 -0.23 20.11
CA THR A 67 -25.40 -0.30 21.15
C THR A 67 -24.95 -1.75 21.35
N LEU A 68 -23.84 -1.98 22.05
CA LEU A 68 -23.40 -3.33 22.40
C LEU A 68 -24.49 -4.13 23.14
N ASN A 69 -25.34 -3.48 23.94
CA ASN A 69 -26.43 -4.13 24.66
C ASN A 69 -27.51 -4.71 23.74
N ASN A 70 -27.58 -4.24 22.49
CA ASN A 70 -28.50 -4.77 21.47
C ASN A 70 -27.96 -6.05 20.80
N LEU A 71 -26.75 -6.48 21.15
CA LEU A 71 -26.10 -7.66 20.62
C LEU A 71 -26.18 -8.80 21.62
N LYS A 72 -26.54 -9.99 21.13
CA LYS A 72 -26.36 -11.24 21.87
C LYS A 72 -25.40 -12.11 21.10
N ILE A 73 -24.21 -12.31 21.66
CA ILE A 73 -23.13 -13.09 21.05
C ILE A 73 -23.13 -14.48 21.70
N GLU A 74 -23.40 -15.49 20.88
CA GLU A 74 -23.36 -16.90 21.23
C GLU A 74 -22.34 -17.61 20.34
N ASP A 75 -21.94 -18.83 20.70
CA ASP A 75 -20.96 -19.56 19.89
C ASP A 75 -21.51 -19.80 18.48
N GLY A 76 -20.79 -19.27 17.47
CA GLY A 76 -21.14 -19.42 16.07
C GLY A 76 -22.29 -18.55 15.54
N LYS A 77 -22.85 -17.63 16.35
CA LYS A 77 -23.92 -16.72 15.90
C LYS A 77 -23.99 -15.42 16.69
N VAL A 78 -24.53 -14.38 16.06
CA VAL A 78 -24.84 -13.10 16.71
C VAL A 78 -26.27 -12.69 16.42
N ALA A 79 -27.01 -12.30 17.46
CA ALA A 79 -28.32 -11.69 17.27
C ALA A 79 -28.19 -10.16 17.36
N ILE A 80 -28.65 -9.45 16.32
CA ILE A 80 -28.66 -7.99 16.24
C ILE A 80 -30.12 -7.55 16.23
N ASN A 81 -30.57 -6.85 17.29
CA ASN A 81 -31.98 -6.47 17.44
C ASN A 81 -32.97 -7.65 17.28
N GLY A 82 -32.56 -8.85 17.70
CA GLY A 82 -33.37 -10.07 17.60
C GLY A 82 -33.23 -10.86 16.30
N ASN A 83 -32.64 -10.29 15.25
CA ASN A 83 -32.32 -11.02 14.02
C ASN A 83 -31.04 -11.83 14.20
N ILE A 84 -31.10 -13.14 13.93
CA ILE A 84 -29.97 -14.06 14.13
C ILE A 84 -29.13 -14.12 12.85
N HIS A 85 -27.83 -13.93 13.01
CA HIS A 85 -26.82 -14.04 11.95
C HIS A 85 -25.84 -15.16 12.32
N SER A 86 -25.69 -16.16 11.45
CA SER A 86 -24.69 -17.21 11.63
C SER A 86 -23.30 -16.69 11.27
N LEU A 87 -22.28 -17.04 12.06
CA LEU A 87 -20.90 -16.69 11.77
C LEU A 87 -20.33 -17.66 10.73
N PRO A 88 -19.83 -17.18 9.57
CA PRO A 88 -19.20 -18.03 8.57
C PRO A 88 -17.89 -18.65 9.07
N GLN A 89 -17.41 -19.67 8.36
CA GLN A 89 -16.11 -20.28 8.64
C GLN A 89 -14.98 -19.31 8.26
N GLY A 90 -14.33 -18.72 9.25
CA GLY A 90 -13.29 -17.69 9.08
C GLY A 90 -13.37 -16.65 10.19
N ALA A 91 -12.74 -15.50 9.97
CA ALA A 91 -12.91 -14.37 10.88
C ALA A 91 -14.18 -13.59 10.49
N SER A 92 -15.04 -13.29 11.46
CA SER A 92 -16.23 -12.44 11.25
C SER A 92 -16.02 -11.08 11.90
N ILE A 93 -16.33 -10.01 11.17
CA ILE A 93 -16.22 -8.62 11.61
C ILE A 93 -17.59 -7.97 11.51
N LEU A 94 -18.11 -7.46 12.63
CA LEU A 94 -19.28 -6.60 12.66
C LEU A 94 -18.81 -5.14 12.84
N SER A 95 -18.95 -4.34 11.80
CA SER A 95 -18.49 -2.95 11.77
C SER A 95 -19.65 -1.99 11.98
N PHE A 96 -19.48 -1.06 12.91
CA PHE A 96 -20.41 0.02 13.20
C PHE A 96 -19.81 1.36 12.86
N LYS A 97 -20.64 2.25 12.30
CA LYS A 97 -20.24 3.64 12.08
C LYS A 97 -19.82 4.34 13.37
N LYS A 98 -20.55 4.17 14.48
CA LYS A 98 -20.15 4.75 15.76
C LYS A 98 -20.85 4.08 16.93
N ILE A 99 -20.11 3.32 17.74
CA ILE A 99 -20.57 2.80 19.03
C ILE A 99 -19.43 2.86 20.05
N HIS A 100 -19.77 2.97 21.34
CA HIS A 100 -18.74 2.89 22.37
C HIS A 100 -18.28 1.45 22.56
N LEU A 101 -16.97 1.21 22.39
CA LEU A 101 -16.32 -0.08 22.58
C LEU A 101 -15.19 0.01 23.61
N ASN A 102 -15.14 -0.97 24.52
CA ASN A 102 -13.95 -1.25 25.33
C ASN A 102 -13.09 -2.26 24.59
N CYS A 103 -12.17 -1.76 23.75
CA CYS A 103 -11.37 -2.62 22.88
C CYS A 103 -10.44 -3.53 23.69
N ASN A 104 -10.42 -4.82 23.36
CA ASN A 104 -9.58 -5.85 23.98
C ASN A 104 -8.70 -6.60 22.95
N SER A 105 -8.81 -6.24 21.67
CA SER A 105 -8.15 -6.92 20.56
C SER A 105 -7.82 -5.94 19.43
N LYS A 106 -7.20 -6.45 18.36
CA LYS A 106 -6.98 -5.72 17.11
C LYS A 106 -7.24 -6.64 15.92
N ILE A 107 -7.82 -6.09 14.85
CA ILE A 107 -8.02 -6.80 13.58
C ILE A 107 -7.77 -5.83 12.42
N LEU A 108 -6.99 -6.25 11.43
CA LEU A 108 -6.58 -5.41 10.28
C LEU A 108 -5.95 -4.06 10.68
N GLY A 109 -5.23 -4.05 11.81
CA GLY A 109 -4.62 -2.84 12.37
C GLY A 109 -5.58 -1.93 13.15
N PHE A 110 -6.88 -2.25 13.23
CA PHE A 110 -7.87 -1.45 13.97
C PHE A 110 -8.10 -2.00 15.39
N PRO A 111 -8.23 -1.14 16.41
CA PRO A 111 -8.73 -1.54 17.72
C PRO A 111 -10.12 -2.16 17.60
N SER A 112 -10.30 -3.32 18.24
CA SER A 112 -11.55 -4.07 18.18
C SER A 112 -11.93 -4.64 19.54
N PHE A 113 -13.22 -4.91 19.70
CA PHE A 113 -13.70 -5.79 20.75
C PHE A 113 -13.89 -7.19 20.17
N GLN A 114 -13.37 -8.22 20.83
CA GLN A 114 -13.46 -9.60 20.41
C GLN A 114 -14.19 -10.42 21.48
N GLU A 115 -15.19 -11.17 21.05
CA GLU A 115 -15.92 -12.13 21.88
C GLU A 115 -16.41 -13.31 21.03
N LYS A 116 -16.17 -14.55 21.50
CA LYS A 116 -16.66 -15.81 20.90
C LYS A 116 -16.47 -15.91 19.37
N GLY A 117 -15.31 -15.48 18.87
CA GLY A 117 -14.96 -15.56 17.45
C GLY A 117 -15.50 -14.42 16.57
N LEU A 118 -16.27 -13.48 17.12
CA LEU A 118 -16.69 -12.25 16.45
C LEU A 118 -15.78 -11.08 16.86
N TYR A 119 -15.35 -10.32 15.86
CA TYR A 119 -14.71 -9.02 16.06
C TYR A 119 -15.73 -7.91 15.82
N ILE A 120 -15.73 -6.90 16.69
CA ILE A 120 -16.56 -5.72 16.58
C ILE A 120 -15.66 -4.50 16.38
N LEU A 121 -15.91 -3.77 15.30
CA LEU A 121 -15.25 -2.51 14.97
C LEU A 121 -16.24 -1.36 15.14
N SER A 122 -15.72 -0.23 15.64
CA SER A 122 -16.43 1.04 15.62
C SER A 122 -15.54 2.07 14.95
N LEU A 123 -15.87 2.41 13.70
CA LEU A 123 -15.12 3.35 12.88
C LEU A 123 -16.08 4.34 12.24
N SER A 124 -15.94 5.62 12.57
CA SER A 124 -16.72 6.68 11.95
C SER A 124 -16.25 6.94 10.52
N ARG A 125 -17.15 7.53 9.72
CA ARG A 125 -16.83 7.98 8.36
C ARG A 125 -15.61 8.92 8.32
N GLU A 126 -15.51 9.78 9.32
CA GLU A 126 -14.39 10.71 9.50
C GLU A 126 -13.09 9.97 9.83
N GLN A 127 -13.12 9.00 10.76
CA GLN A 127 -11.96 8.17 11.09
C GLN A 127 -11.48 7.35 9.88
N ILE A 128 -12.41 6.84 9.07
CA ILE A 128 -12.08 6.14 7.81
C ILE A 128 -11.40 7.09 6.83
N PHE A 129 -11.97 8.28 6.64
CA PHE A 129 -11.40 9.30 5.74
C PHE A 129 -9.99 9.71 6.17
N GLU A 130 -9.80 10.05 7.46
CA GLU A 130 -8.48 10.38 8.01
C GLU A 130 -7.48 9.24 7.81
N ARG A 131 -7.92 7.99 7.98
CA ARG A 131 -7.05 6.82 7.76
C ARG A 131 -6.62 6.71 6.30
N ILE A 132 -7.54 6.89 5.37
CA ILE A 132 -7.28 6.88 3.92
C ILE A 132 -6.30 8.00 3.55
N GLU A 133 -6.54 9.23 4.02
CA GLU A 133 -5.67 10.37 3.73
C GLU A 133 -4.26 10.16 4.29
N ASN A 134 -4.16 9.71 5.54
CA ASN A 134 -2.87 9.44 6.18
C ASN A 134 -2.07 8.34 5.51
N ALA A 135 -2.74 7.34 4.90
CA ALA A 135 -2.09 6.26 4.17
C ALA A 135 -1.29 6.78 2.96
N TYR A 136 -1.77 7.85 2.30
CA TYR A 136 -1.13 8.44 1.12
C TYR A 136 -0.43 9.77 1.40
N LYS A 137 -0.10 10.08 2.65
CA LYS A 137 0.53 11.37 3.01
C LYS A 137 1.82 11.67 2.24
N ARG A 138 2.56 10.64 1.83
CA ARG A 138 3.82 10.73 1.06
C ARG A 138 3.62 10.78 -0.45
N ASP A 139 2.49 10.25 -0.94
CA ASP A 139 2.12 10.23 -2.36
C ASP A 139 0.65 10.59 -2.51
N LYS A 140 0.37 11.89 -2.42
CA LYS A 140 -0.99 12.42 -2.58
C LYS A 140 -1.52 12.23 -4.00
N THR A 141 -0.71 11.83 -4.97
CA THR A 141 -1.20 11.52 -6.31
C THR A 141 -1.80 10.12 -6.40
N ARG A 142 -1.23 9.16 -5.67
CA ARG A 142 -1.68 7.77 -5.64
C ARG A 142 -3.11 7.61 -5.13
N ILE A 143 -3.52 8.36 -4.10
CA ILE A 143 -4.90 8.32 -3.59
C ILE A 143 -5.93 8.57 -4.69
N TYR A 144 -5.68 9.50 -5.61
CA TYR A 144 -6.60 9.79 -6.72
C TYR A 144 -6.66 8.66 -7.73
N GLN A 145 -5.54 7.97 -7.97
CA GLN A 145 -5.52 6.79 -8.84
C GLN A 145 -6.37 5.66 -8.26
N ILE A 146 -6.25 5.43 -6.94
CA ILE A 146 -7.00 4.38 -6.24
C ILE A 146 -8.49 4.71 -6.13
N ILE A 147 -8.86 5.96 -5.83
CA ILE A 147 -10.25 6.41 -5.88
C ILE A 147 -10.82 6.23 -7.28
N SER A 148 -10.13 6.69 -8.32
CA SER A 148 -10.59 6.54 -9.70
C SER A 148 -10.68 5.07 -10.14
N PHE A 149 -9.78 4.22 -9.66
CA PHE A 149 -9.86 2.78 -9.87
C PHE A 149 -11.12 2.18 -9.21
N PHE A 150 -11.37 2.52 -7.94
CA PHE A 150 -12.53 2.05 -7.20
C PHE A 150 -13.85 2.50 -7.84
N GLU A 151 -13.96 3.76 -8.23
CA GLU A 151 -15.14 4.31 -8.93
C GLU A 151 -15.43 3.53 -10.22
N ARG A 152 -14.40 3.22 -11.02
CA ARG A 152 -14.57 2.40 -12.23
C ARG A 152 -15.04 0.99 -11.92
N CYS A 153 -14.56 0.38 -10.83
CA CYS A 153 -15.04 -0.92 -10.38
C CYS A 153 -16.53 -0.86 -10.03
N LEU A 154 -16.97 0.15 -9.28
CA LEU A 154 -18.39 0.36 -8.93
C LEU A 154 -19.26 0.57 -10.17
N ASP A 155 -18.85 1.47 -11.08
CA ASP A 155 -19.58 1.77 -12.31
C ASP A 155 -19.73 0.53 -13.21
N SER A 156 -18.67 -0.29 -13.26
CA SER A 156 -18.63 -1.51 -14.06
C SER A 156 -19.22 -2.73 -13.34
N ARG A 157 -19.71 -2.56 -12.11
CA ARG A 157 -20.23 -3.63 -11.24
C ARG A 157 -19.23 -4.79 -11.06
N ILE A 158 -17.95 -4.45 -10.93
CA ILE A 158 -16.90 -5.40 -10.60
C ILE A 158 -16.96 -5.62 -9.09
N ASN A 159 -17.56 -6.75 -8.71
CA ASN A 159 -17.78 -7.09 -7.30
C ASN A 159 -16.56 -7.74 -6.65
N LYS A 160 -15.64 -8.34 -7.42
CA LYS A 160 -14.40 -8.92 -6.91
C LYS A 160 -13.20 -8.18 -7.48
N ILE A 161 -12.36 -7.65 -6.60
CA ILE A 161 -11.11 -6.97 -6.91
C ILE A 161 -9.96 -7.83 -6.41
N GLU A 162 -9.04 -8.22 -7.29
CA GLU A 162 -7.84 -8.97 -6.93
C GLU A 162 -6.62 -8.03 -6.87
N GLN A 163 -5.59 -8.41 -6.10
CA GLN A 163 -4.41 -7.56 -5.89
C GLN A 163 -3.69 -7.21 -7.19
N LYS A 164 -3.71 -8.15 -8.14
CA LYS A 164 -3.14 -7.98 -9.48
C LYS A 164 -3.87 -6.93 -10.33
N ASP A 165 -5.10 -6.59 -9.97
CA ASP A 165 -5.92 -5.62 -10.71
C ASP A 165 -5.62 -4.18 -10.27
N LEU A 166 -4.97 -4.01 -9.11
CA LEU A 166 -4.56 -2.70 -8.64
C LEU A 166 -3.62 -2.02 -9.63
N PRO A 167 -3.67 -0.67 -9.73
CA PRO A 167 -2.68 0.08 -10.49
C PRO A 167 -1.25 -0.31 -10.09
N LEU A 168 -0.34 -0.34 -11.07
CA LEU A 168 1.06 -0.72 -10.85
C LEU A 168 1.72 0.24 -9.85
N ILE A 169 2.71 -0.28 -9.13
CA ILE A 169 3.53 0.52 -8.24
C ILE A 169 4.46 1.38 -9.09
N GLU A 170 4.29 2.69 -8.99
CA GLU A 170 5.12 3.64 -9.71
C GLU A 170 6.45 3.83 -8.98
N ILE A 171 7.55 3.55 -9.68
CA ILE A 171 8.90 3.89 -9.25
C ILE A 171 9.52 4.84 -10.28
N PHE A 172 10.46 5.66 -9.84
CA PHE A 172 11.17 6.56 -10.71
C PHE A 172 11.91 5.81 -11.82
N GLU A 173 11.78 6.29 -13.06
CA GLU A 173 12.49 5.70 -14.20
C GLU A 173 14.00 5.83 -14.02
N THR A 174 14.74 4.78 -14.34
CA THR A 174 16.21 4.76 -14.21
C THR A 174 16.91 4.69 -15.56
N LYS A 175 16.14 4.70 -16.65
CA LYS A 175 16.67 4.64 -18.01
C LYS A 175 17.23 6.01 -18.42
N LEU A 176 18.44 6.00 -18.99
CA LEU A 176 18.99 7.18 -19.64
C LEU A 176 18.29 7.43 -20.98
N ILE A 177 18.16 8.69 -21.38
CA ILE A 177 17.63 9.05 -22.70
C ILE A 177 18.58 8.58 -23.81
N GLU A 178 19.89 8.70 -23.59
CA GLU A 178 20.92 8.31 -24.54
C GLU A 178 21.18 6.80 -24.50
N GLU A 179 21.25 6.18 -25.67
CA GLU A 179 21.55 4.75 -25.79
C GLU A 179 22.98 4.44 -25.33
N THR A 180 23.14 3.34 -24.59
CA THR A 180 24.46 2.85 -24.17
C THR A 180 24.89 1.71 -25.08
N ILE A 181 26.03 1.86 -25.75
CA ILE A 181 26.64 0.79 -26.55
C ILE A 181 27.76 0.16 -25.74
N THR A 182 27.52 -1.05 -25.23
CA THR A 182 28.50 -1.80 -24.44
C THR A 182 29.43 -2.59 -25.36
N ILE A 183 30.68 -2.13 -25.48
CA ILE A 183 31.71 -2.76 -26.34
C ILE A 183 32.57 -3.80 -25.62
N SER A 184 32.43 -3.96 -24.30
CA SER A 184 33.16 -4.97 -23.52
C SER A 184 32.40 -5.31 -22.22
N ARG A 185 32.63 -6.52 -21.68
CA ARG A 185 32.13 -6.93 -20.36
C ARG A 185 33.25 -6.76 -19.34
N ILE A 186 33.03 -5.94 -18.33
CA ILE A 186 33.99 -5.72 -17.25
C ILE A 186 33.49 -6.49 -16.04
N GLN A 187 34.16 -7.58 -15.67
CA GLN A 187 33.86 -8.26 -14.41
C GLN A 187 34.48 -7.46 -13.25
N LEU A 188 33.67 -6.61 -12.61
CA LEU A 188 34.02 -6.00 -11.33
C LEU A 188 33.74 -6.99 -10.20
N ASN A 189 34.76 -7.29 -9.39
CA ASN A 189 34.58 -7.99 -8.13
C ASN A 189 34.62 -6.96 -6.99
N VAL A 190 33.53 -6.82 -6.26
CA VAL A 190 33.36 -5.83 -5.19
C VAL A 190 33.04 -6.55 -3.89
N ASP A 191 33.92 -6.42 -2.89
CA ASP A 191 33.75 -7.10 -1.61
C ASP A 191 32.72 -6.43 -0.68
N ASN A 192 32.60 -5.10 -0.71
CA ASN A 192 31.64 -4.35 0.12
C ASN A 192 31.10 -3.10 -0.59
N ILE A 193 31.92 -2.06 -0.73
CA ILE A 193 31.53 -0.78 -1.35
C ILE A 193 32.54 -0.44 -2.44
N LEU A 194 32.04 -0.12 -3.63
CA LEU A 194 32.83 0.43 -4.73
C LEU A 194 32.40 1.87 -4.96
N VAL A 195 33.36 2.80 -4.91
CA VAL A 195 33.15 4.20 -5.27
C VAL A 195 33.86 4.46 -6.60
N ILE A 196 33.13 4.99 -7.59
CA ILE A 196 33.66 5.33 -8.91
C ILE A 196 33.56 6.84 -9.10
N GLU A 197 34.73 7.48 -9.17
CA GLU A 197 34.84 8.91 -9.42
C GLU A 197 35.43 9.18 -10.80
N GLY A 198 35.08 10.32 -11.37
CA GLY A 198 35.59 10.70 -12.69
C GLY A 198 35.03 12.05 -13.13
N ARG A 199 35.75 12.67 -14.07
CA ARG A 199 35.37 13.99 -14.62
C ARG A 199 33.94 13.95 -15.21
N PRO A 200 33.21 15.07 -15.23
CA PRO A 200 31.93 15.16 -15.94
C PRO A 200 32.08 14.71 -17.41
N GLY A 201 31.07 13.99 -17.92
CA GLY A 201 31.05 13.53 -19.31
C GLY A 201 31.92 12.31 -19.66
N ILE A 202 32.67 11.74 -18.72
CA ILE A 202 33.54 10.56 -18.99
C ILE A 202 32.76 9.23 -19.17
N GLY A 203 31.43 9.26 -19.08
CA GLY A 203 30.57 8.09 -19.30
C GLY A 203 30.24 7.27 -18.06
N LYS A 204 30.35 7.82 -16.84
CA LYS A 204 30.04 7.10 -15.58
C LYS A 204 28.63 6.48 -15.57
N SER A 205 27.61 7.27 -15.92
CA SER A 205 26.21 6.83 -15.96
C SER A 205 25.94 5.75 -17.01
N HIS A 206 26.71 5.74 -18.09
CA HIS A 206 26.69 4.66 -19.09
C HIS A 206 27.42 3.42 -18.59
N PHE A 207 28.54 3.58 -17.89
CA PHE A 207 29.22 2.47 -17.24
C PHE A 207 28.33 1.77 -16.21
N VAL A 208 27.51 2.51 -15.46
CA VAL A 208 26.50 1.95 -14.55
C VAL A 208 25.55 0.99 -15.27
N ASN A 209 25.15 1.25 -16.53
CA ASN A 209 24.31 0.30 -17.28
C ASN A 209 25.01 -1.04 -17.47
N SER A 210 26.33 -1.05 -17.72
CA SER A 210 27.10 -2.29 -17.80
C SER A 210 27.16 -3.03 -16.45
N ILE A 211 27.25 -2.30 -15.33
CA ILE A 211 27.27 -2.89 -13.98
C ILE A 211 25.92 -3.54 -13.64
N VAL A 212 24.81 -2.91 -14.02
CA VAL A 212 23.45 -3.44 -13.80
C VAL A 212 23.27 -4.81 -14.45
N ASP A 213 23.88 -5.03 -15.62
CA ASP A 213 23.85 -6.32 -16.32
C ASP A 213 24.65 -7.42 -15.59
N ASP A 214 25.78 -7.04 -14.96
CA ASP A 214 26.63 -7.96 -14.20
C ASP A 214 26.01 -8.32 -12.84
N TYR A 215 25.32 -7.36 -12.20
CA TYR A 215 24.66 -7.53 -10.91
C TYR A 215 23.14 -7.69 -11.08
N LYS A 216 22.67 -8.77 -11.72
CA LYS A 216 21.24 -8.94 -12.08
C LYS A 216 20.23 -8.78 -10.93
N ASN A 217 20.63 -9.09 -9.69
CA ASN A 217 19.83 -8.82 -8.51
C ASN A 217 20.27 -7.49 -7.89
N ASN A 218 20.02 -6.39 -8.58
CA ASN A 218 20.32 -5.05 -8.10
C ASN A 218 19.06 -4.22 -7.82
N VAL A 219 19.29 -3.10 -7.15
CA VAL A 219 18.40 -1.95 -7.06
C VAL A 219 19.21 -0.76 -7.54
N LEU A 220 18.75 -0.08 -8.59
CA LEU A 220 19.42 1.08 -9.18
C LEU A 220 18.65 2.35 -8.86
N TYR A 221 19.32 3.31 -8.24
CA TYR A 221 18.79 4.66 -8.10
C TYR A 221 19.65 5.66 -8.88
N ARG A 222 19.00 6.52 -9.66
CA ARG A 222 19.66 7.63 -10.37
C ARG A 222 19.10 8.96 -9.90
N PHE A 223 19.97 9.81 -9.37
CA PHE A 223 19.64 11.19 -9.00
C PHE A 223 19.42 12.09 -10.21
N TRP A 224 20.02 11.74 -11.35
CA TRP A 224 19.86 12.44 -12.60
C TRP A 224 19.84 11.45 -13.77
N ILE A 225 18.87 11.60 -14.67
CA ILE A 225 18.78 10.82 -15.92
C ILE A 225 18.82 11.68 -17.17
N SER A 226 18.33 12.92 -17.08
CA SER A 226 18.33 13.91 -18.15
C SER A 226 17.83 15.28 -17.65
N ASN A 227 18.04 16.31 -18.46
CA ASN A 227 17.46 17.64 -18.23
C ASN A 227 15.94 17.72 -18.52
N GLN A 228 15.35 16.68 -19.10
CA GLN A 228 13.92 16.62 -19.44
C GLN A 228 13.13 15.76 -18.43
N ASP A 229 13.78 15.30 -17.37
CA ASP A 229 13.14 14.52 -16.33
C ASP A 229 12.12 15.37 -15.57
N LYS A 230 10.85 14.98 -15.69
CA LYS A 230 9.72 15.64 -15.02
C LYS A 230 9.79 15.52 -13.50
N PHE A 231 10.55 14.53 -12.99
CA PHE A 231 10.70 14.23 -11.57
C PHE A 231 12.06 14.64 -11.01
N TYR A 232 12.83 15.47 -11.73
CA TYR A 232 14.19 15.85 -11.34
C TYR A 232 14.24 16.37 -9.90
N SER A 233 13.42 17.38 -9.59
CA SER A 233 13.37 17.99 -8.26
C SER A 233 12.90 17.02 -7.17
N GLU A 234 12.00 16.08 -7.50
CA GLU A 234 11.53 15.07 -6.56
C GLU A 234 12.61 14.03 -6.23
N ARG A 235 13.45 13.63 -7.19
CA ARG A 235 14.53 12.64 -6.97
C ARG A 235 15.61 13.12 -6.02
N LEU A 236 15.87 14.43 -6.01
CA LEU A 236 16.91 15.03 -5.17
C LEU A 236 16.49 15.14 -3.68
N LYS A 237 15.26 14.75 -3.32
CA LYS A 237 14.78 14.78 -1.93
C LYS A 237 15.03 13.43 -1.25
N TYR A 238 15.61 13.46 -0.05
CA TYR A 238 15.90 12.25 0.72
C TYR A 238 14.68 11.37 0.98
N ASP A 239 13.58 11.98 1.43
CA ASP A 239 12.34 11.24 1.70
C ASP A 239 11.82 10.49 0.47
N ASN A 240 11.96 11.07 -0.72
CA ASN A 240 11.54 10.45 -1.98
C ASN A 240 12.51 9.36 -2.43
N PHE A 241 13.82 9.54 -2.18
CA PHE A 241 14.83 8.50 -2.41
C PHE A 241 14.53 7.25 -1.58
N ILE A 242 14.37 7.42 -0.27
CA ILE A 242 14.02 6.32 0.66
C ILE A 242 12.70 5.68 0.25
N PHE A 243 11.67 6.49 -0.02
CA PHE A 243 10.37 5.97 -0.40
C PHE A 243 10.38 5.22 -1.74
N ASN A 244 11.12 5.71 -2.74
CA ASN A 244 11.20 5.06 -4.05
C ASN A 244 11.94 3.71 -3.97
N ILE A 245 13.07 3.66 -3.27
CA ILE A 245 13.84 2.43 -3.08
C ILE A 245 13.03 1.41 -2.28
N SER A 246 12.34 1.87 -1.24
CA SER A 246 11.42 1.04 -0.46
C SER A 246 10.38 0.37 -1.36
N LYS A 247 9.71 1.12 -2.25
CA LYS A 247 8.74 0.57 -3.21
C LYS A 247 9.37 -0.48 -4.13
N GLU A 248 10.60 -0.25 -4.61
CA GLU A 248 11.29 -1.17 -5.50
C GLU A 248 11.67 -2.49 -4.81
N ILE A 249 12.09 -2.42 -3.54
CA ILE A 249 12.53 -3.57 -2.75
C ILE A 249 11.34 -4.38 -2.23
N PHE A 250 10.37 -3.72 -1.59
CA PHE A 250 9.27 -4.40 -0.90
C PHE A 250 8.06 -4.65 -1.79
N ARG A 251 7.97 -3.96 -2.94
CA ARG A 251 6.83 -4.04 -3.86
C ARG A 251 5.50 -3.69 -3.18
N ASP A 252 5.55 -2.68 -2.31
CA ASP A 252 4.39 -2.12 -1.61
C ASP A 252 4.58 -0.60 -1.43
N TYR A 253 3.58 0.10 -0.85
CA TYR A 253 3.69 1.52 -0.48
C TYR A 253 3.80 1.71 1.04
N ALA A 254 4.04 0.62 1.79
CA ALA A 254 4.13 0.68 3.23
C ALA A 254 5.39 1.46 3.65
N TYR A 255 5.36 1.98 4.89
CA TYR A 255 6.55 2.60 5.43
C TYR A 255 7.52 1.53 5.90
N HIS A 256 8.73 1.57 5.34
CA HIS A 256 9.87 0.80 5.79
C HIS A 256 10.96 1.78 6.25
N SER A 257 11.56 1.50 7.40
CA SER A 257 12.68 2.27 7.93
C SER A 257 13.97 1.99 7.13
N GLU A 258 14.99 2.82 7.31
CA GLU A 258 16.31 2.59 6.70
C GLU A 258 16.89 1.22 7.12
N SER A 259 16.72 0.83 8.39
CA SER A 259 17.12 -0.49 8.86
C SER A 259 16.37 -1.61 8.15
N ASP A 260 15.06 -1.48 7.93
CA ASP A 260 14.28 -2.48 7.20
C ASP A 260 14.80 -2.65 5.76
N ILE A 261 15.11 -1.53 5.10
CA ILE A 261 15.66 -1.50 3.74
C ILE A 261 17.03 -2.20 3.70
N ILE A 262 17.94 -1.85 4.62
CA ILE A 262 19.29 -2.45 4.70
C ILE A 262 19.19 -3.95 4.99
N ASP A 263 18.37 -4.35 5.96
CA ASP A 263 18.17 -5.75 6.32
C ASP A 263 17.61 -6.55 5.15
N ARG A 264 16.69 -5.96 4.38
CA ARG A 264 16.12 -6.60 3.19
C ARG A 264 17.13 -6.73 2.06
N LEU A 265 17.93 -5.70 1.80
CA LEU A 265 19.03 -5.75 0.82
C LEU A 265 20.03 -6.87 1.16
N HIS A 266 20.44 -6.97 2.43
CA HIS A 266 21.32 -8.03 2.91
C HIS A 266 20.67 -9.42 2.80
N LYS A 267 19.45 -9.58 3.29
CA LYS A 267 18.74 -10.87 3.29
C LYS A 267 18.53 -11.41 1.87
N GLU A 268 18.27 -10.53 0.91
CA GLU A 268 18.06 -10.91 -0.48
C GLU A 268 19.34 -10.88 -1.33
N ASN A 269 20.49 -10.57 -0.72
CA ASN A 269 21.78 -10.42 -1.40
C ASN A 269 21.66 -9.52 -2.66
N LYS A 270 21.05 -8.35 -2.48
CA LYS A 270 20.83 -7.35 -3.52
C LYS A 270 21.99 -6.37 -3.57
N ALA A 271 22.53 -6.13 -4.77
CA ALA A 271 23.47 -5.03 -4.99
C ALA A 271 22.70 -3.70 -5.01
N PHE A 272 23.17 -2.70 -4.28
CA PHE A 272 22.59 -1.37 -4.30
C PHE A 272 23.50 -0.43 -5.10
N ILE A 273 22.97 0.12 -6.19
CA ILE A 273 23.73 0.94 -7.14
C ILE A 273 23.14 2.35 -7.13
N VAL A 274 23.99 3.34 -6.89
CA VAL A 274 23.62 4.75 -6.88
C VAL A 274 24.44 5.50 -7.93
N ASP A 275 23.76 6.24 -8.80
CA ASP A 275 24.35 7.07 -9.85
C ASP A 275 23.96 8.54 -9.68
N GLY A 276 24.88 9.44 -10.02
CA GLY A 276 24.70 10.88 -9.93
C GLY A 276 24.70 11.44 -8.51
N PHE A 277 25.46 10.84 -7.59
CA PHE A 277 25.51 11.27 -6.18
C PHE A 277 25.96 12.74 -6.01
N ASP A 278 26.70 13.29 -6.96
CA ASP A 278 27.12 14.69 -7.01
C ASP A 278 25.97 15.69 -7.23
N HIS A 279 24.79 15.23 -7.67
CA HIS A 279 23.59 16.05 -7.83
C HIS A 279 22.77 16.20 -6.54
N VAL A 280 23.19 15.53 -5.45
CA VAL A 280 22.47 15.59 -4.18
C VAL A 280 22.74 16.94 -3.50
N GLU A 281 21.81 17.88 -3.66
CA GLU A 281 21.97 19.25 -3.14
C GLU A 281 21.41 19.43 -1.71
N ASN A 282 20.47 18.58 -1.25
CA ASN A 282 19.61 18.87 -0.08
C ASN A 282 19.43 17.72 0.93
N TYR A 283 20.45 16.90 1.18
CA TYR A 283 20.36 15.81 2.18
C TYR A 283 20.74 16.26 3.59
N ASN A 284 21.31 17.45 3.73
CA ASN A 284 21.50 18.09 5.02
C ASN A 284 20.28 18.95 5.33
N VAL A 285 19.65 18.71 6.48
CA VAL A 285 18.64 19.62 7.04
C VAL A 285 19.36 20.92 7.38
N THR A 286 19.33 21.89 6.47
CA THR A 286 19.44 23.29 6.88
C THR A 286 18.02 23.81 7.10
N GLU A 287 17.70 23.96 8.38
CA GLU A 287 16.48 24.50 9.02
C GLU A 287 15.34 23.51 9.33
#